data_AF-A0A352EUH1-F1
#
_entry.id   AF-A0A352EUH1-F1
#
_cell.length_a   1.000
_cell.length_b   1.000
_cell.length_c   1.000
_cell.angle_alpha   90.00
_cell.angle_beta   90.00
_cell.angle_gamma   90.00
#
_symmetry.space_group_name_H-M   'P 1'
#
loop_
_entity.id
_entity.type
_entity.pdbx_description
1 polymer ?
#
loop_
_entity_poly.entity_id
_entity_poly.type
_entity_poly.pdbx_seq_one_letter_code
_entity_poly.pdbx_strand_id
1 'polypeptide(L)'
;MKKLIRLLAIYASLAVIAASAFTINPLVNAQTPAKAQTPAPAAAQGACTDESKTAWYADFTKFRTTDPTKAAEAGKKYLAACPQEEGPIPTYLKKWIAAYDKEARRGRFQPLLYNDKKYTEALALGKEILAEEPENLRVMIDMAWGSYLAAIALKNEGLNADAVNYAKKAIQLLEANKAPESWQPFKSKEETLAYLYNVVGRQAVKTNPTEALNALIKSVQLETDLKKDPLNYYYIGFSYENGPYATLSADYKTRFAGKDETPESKLALENINQVIDRIVDAYARAVALAGSDAKYAANKKEWLDTLSTWYKFRHNASDAGLNEMIASVLSKPLPPLPTPITTLPAATPAATTPTSGTSGAVGANTAGRSASLPAGAKPATTAVAPTTKTTTAPATATTTTKPKPRNNHRRN
;
A
#
# COMPACT_ATOMS: atom_id res chain seq x y z
N MET A 1 8.65 -32.51 27.87
CA MET A 1 8.81 -31.58 26.72
C MET A 1 9.25 -32.23 25.40
N LYS A 2 9.42 -33.56 25.29
CA LYS A 2 9.73 -34.24 24.00
C LYS A 2 8.59 -34.23 22.95
N LYS A 3 7.38 -33.76 23.30
CA LYS A 3 6.21 -33.74 22.40
C LYS A 3 6.12 -32.48 21.52
N LEU A 4 6.83 -31.40 21.86
CA LEU A 4 6.78 -30.15 21.07
C LEU A 4 7.63 -30.23 19.78
N ILE A 5 8.71 -31.01 19.80
CA ILE A 5 9.67 -31.14 18.68
C ILE A 5 9.08 -31.99 17.52
N ARG A 6 8.08 -32.86 17.78
CA ARG A 6 7.43 -33.66 16.73
C ARG A 6 6.39 -32.88 15.90
N LEU A 7 5.91 -31.74 16.37
CA LEU A 7 4.84 -30.97 15.69
C LEU A 7 5.35 -30.09 14.55
N LEU A 8 6.66 -29.78 14.51
CA LEU A 8 7.29 -29.04 13.40
C LEU A 8 7.51 -29.91 12.15
N ALA A 9 7.30 -31.22 12.21
CA ALA A 9 7.55 -32.15 11.11
C ALA A 9 6.32 -32.46 10.24
N ILE A 10 5.12 -31.97 10.59
CA ILE A 10 3.85 -32.44 9.97
C ILE A 10 3.14 -31.37 9.09
N TYR A 11 3.59 -30.11 9.07
CA TYR A 11 2.92 -29.04 8.31
C TYR A 11 3.64 -28.52 7.05
N ALA A 12 4.52 -29.32 6.45
CA ALA A 12 5.19 -28.96 5.19
C ALA A 12 4.93 -30.01 4.11
N SER A 13 3.73 -30.00 3.52
CA SER A 13 3.39 -30.81 2.35
C SER A 13 2.35 -30.11 1.49
N LEU A 14 2.76 -29.03 0.81
CA LEU A 14 2.18 -28.54 -0.45
C LEU A 14 2.99 -27.32 -0.93
N ALA A 15 4.11 -27.61 -1.61
CA ALA A 15 4.77 -26.66 -2.51
C ALA A 15 5.47 -27.47 -3.60
N VAL A 16 4.69 -28.03 -4.52
CA VAL A 16 5.20 -28.45 -5.83
C VAL A 16 5.12 -27.21 -6.71
N ILE A 17 6.25 -26.56 -6.94
CA ILE A 17 6.41 -25.62 -8.06
C ILE A 17 7.45 -26.25 -8.97
N ALA A 18 6.97 -26.67 -10.15
CA ALA A 18 7.78 -27.10 -11.26
C ALA A 18 8.73 -25.95 -11.66
N ALA A 19 10.03 -26.19 -11.51
CA ALA A 19 11.06 -25.36 -12.09
C ALA A 19 11.11 -25.62 -13.59
N SER A 20 10.35 -24.87 -14.37
CA SER A 20 10.65 -24.70 -15.79
C SER A 20 11.85 -23.77 -15.91
N ALA A 21 13.03 -24.36 -16.08
CA ALA A 21 14.23 -23.70 -16.51
C ALA A 21 14.01 -23.12 -17.91
N PHE A 22 13.75 -21.82 -18.00
CA PHE A 22 13.92 -21.09 -19.25
C PHE A 22 15.36 -20.57 -19.30
N THR A 23 16.11 -21.17 -20.23
CA THR A 23 17.40 -20.69 -20.70
C THR A 23 17.25 -19.27 -21.25
N ILE A 24 18.06 -18.35 -20.72
CA ILE A 24 18.15 -16.97 -21.20
C ILE A 24 19.35 -16.89 -22.17
N ASN A 25 19.12 -16.20 -23.29
CA ASN A 25 19.99 -15.78 -24.38
C ASN A 25 20.13 -16.74 -25.58
N PRO A 26 19.91 -16.18 -26.80
CA PRO A 26 20.95 -15.35 -27.40
C PRO A 26 20.50 -13.93 -27.77
N LEU A 27 21.50 -13.04 -27.72
CA LEU A 27 21.63 -11.77 -28.44
C LEU A 27 20.69 -11.64 -29.64
N VAL A 28 19.65 -10.83 -29.50
CA VAL A 28 18.94 -10.24 -30.64
C VAL A 28 19.70 -8.99 -31.04
N ASN A 29 20.41 -9.14 -32.15
CA ASN A 29 21.01 -8.06 -32.91
C ASN A 29 19.87 -7.15 -33.40
N ALA A 30 19.63 -6.02 -32.71
CA ALA A 30 18.68 -5.02 -33.16
C ALA A 30 19.26 -4.29 -34.38
N GLN A 31 19.09 -4.88 -35.56
CA GLN A 31 19.05 -4.11 -36.79
C GLN A 31 17.90 -3.12 -36.65
N THR A 32 18.26 -1.85 -36.43
CA THR A 32 17.39 -0.71 -36.68
C THR A 32 16.69 -0.92 -38.02
N PRO A 33 15.35 -1.06 -38.07
CA PRO A 33 14.67 -0.92 -39.34
C PRO A 33 15.01 0.48 -39.82
N ALA A 34 15.65 0.56 -40.99
CA ALA A 34 15.78 1.79 -41.72
C ALA A 34 14.38 2.43 -41.73
N LYS A 35 14.25 3.58 -41.07
CA LYS A 35 13.06 4.41 -41.20
C LYS A 35 12.88 4.60 -42.69
N ALA A 36 11.91 3.91 -43.28
CA ALA A 36 11.38 4.31 -44.56
C ALA A 36 11.00 5.77 -44.38
N GLN A 37 11.78 6.66 -44.99
CA GLN A 37 11.41 8.04 -45.17
C GLN A 37 10.13 8.00 -45.98
N THR A 38 8.98 8.03 -45.30
CA THR A 38 7.77 8.57 -45.90
C THR A 38 8.20 9.86 -46.57
N PRO A 39 7.97 10.03 -47.89
CA PRO A 39 8.25 11.29 -48.55
C PRO A 39 7.58 12.38 -47.71
N ALA A 40 8.35 13.37 -47.29
CA ALA A 40 7.76 14.58 -46.75
C ALA A 40 6.66 14.99 -47.74
N PRO A 41 5.40 15.18 -47.29
CA PRO A 41 4.36 15.67 -48.19
C PRO A 41 4.94 16.89 -48.87
N ALA A 42 4.91 16.91 -50.21
CA ALA A 42 5.43 18.02 -51.01
C ALA A 42 4.94 19.30 -50.34
N ALA A 43 5.86 20.05 -49.73
CA ALA A 43 5.50 21.28 -49.04
C ALA A 43 4.75 22.10 -50.08
N ALA A 44 3.50 22.46 -49.78
CA ALA A 44 2.74 23.35 -50.62
C ALA A 44 3.51 24.67 -50.65
N GLN A 45 4.43 24.82 -51.60
CA GLN A 45 5.29 26.00 -51.74
C GLN A 45 4.48 27.28 -52.03
N GLY A 46 3.16 27.16 -52.22
CA GLY A 46 2.21 28.28 -52.29
C GLY A 46 1.49 28.65 -50.97
N ALA A 47 1.75 27.97 -49.84
CA ALA A 47 1.05 28.26 -48.58
C ALA A 47 1.72 29.38 -47.74
N CYS A 48 2.98 29.71 -48.00
CA CYS A 48 3.71 30.77 -47.29
C CYS A 48 3.56 32.14 -47.99
N THR A 49 2.33 32.57 -48.27
CA THR A 49 2.06 33.92 -48.77
C THR A 49 2.13 34.94 -47.63
N ASP A 50 2.44 36.20 -47.95
CA ASP A 50 2.42 37.29 -46.96
C ASP A 50 1.04 37.43 -46.31
N GLU A 51 -0.03 37.27 -47.09
CA GLU A 51 -1.41 37.27 -46.59
C GLU A 51 -1.67 36.16 -45.56
N SER A 52 -1.22 34.92 -45.85
CA SER A 52 -1.39 33.78 -44.93
C SER A 52 -0.58 33.96 -43.65
N LYS A 53 0.67 34.44 -43.76
CA LYS A 53 1.54 34.75 -42.61
C LYS A 53 0.90 35.79 -41.69
N THR A 54 0.44 36.90 -42.27
CA THR A 54 -0.23 37.97 -41.54
C THR A 54 -1.50 37.46 -40.86
N ALA A 55 -2.32 36.66 -41.56
CA ALA A 55 -3.55 36.11 -41.00
C ALA A 55 -3.29 35.16 -39.82
N TRP A 56 -2.37 34.20 -39.95
CA TRP A 56 -2.06 33.26 -38.86
C TRP A 56 -1.41 33.95 -37.67
N TYR A 57 -0.54 34.93 -37.90
CA TYR A 57 0.06 35.69 -36.80
C TYR A 57 -0.97 36.61 -36.11
N ALA A 58 -1.90 37.20 -36.87
CA ALA A 58 -3.02 37.95 -36.31
C ALA A 58 -3.93 37.05 -35.45
N ASP A 59 -4.26 35.84 -35.92
CA ASP A 59 -5.01 34.86 -35.12
C ASP A 59 -4.25 34.45 -33.86
N PHE A 60 -2.97 34.12 -34.00
CA PHE A 60 -2.12 33.80 -32.85
C PHE A 60 -2.14 34.93 -31.81
N THR A 61 -1.89 36.17 -32.22
CA THR A 61 -1.85 37.33 -31.31
C THR A 61 -3.21 37.62 -30.67
N LYS A 62 -4.30 37.46 -31.42
CA LYS A 62 -5.68 37.59 -30.93
C LYS A 62 -6.02 36.57 -29.86
N PHE A 63 -5.63 35.31 -30.07
CA PHE A 63 -6.04 34.20 -29.21
C PHE A 63 -5.04 33.84 -28.11
N ARG A 64 -3.79 34.34 -28.15
CA ARG A 64 -2.71 33.89 -27.23
C ARG A 64 -3.05 33.94 -25.74
N THR A 65 -3.96 34.82 -25.31
CA THR A 65 -4.41 34.93 -23.91
C THR A 65 -5.81 34.40 -23.66
N THR A 66 -6.68 34.36 -24.68
CA THR A 66 -8.11 34.05 -24.54
C THR A 66 -8.44 32.61 -24.92
N ASP A 67 -7.72 32.07 -25.90
CA ASP A 67 -7.82 30.68 -26.36
C ASP A 67 -6.42 30.20 -26.77
N PRO A 68 -5.59 29.80 -25.79
CA PRO A 68 -4.22 29.36 -26.06
C PRO A 68 -4.13 28.17 -27.02
N THR A 69 -5.17 27.32 -27.07
CA THR A 69 -5.24 26.20 -28.02
C THR A 69 -5.34 26.71 -29.46
N LYS A 70 -6.27 27.63 -29.71
CA LYS A 70 -6.41 28.23 -31.05
C LYS A 70 -5.16 29.03 -31.45
N ALA A 71 -4.52 29.71 -30.50
CA ALA A 71 -3.25 30.39 -30.75
C ALA A 71 -2.14 29.39 -31.13
N ALA A 72 -2.01 28.28 -30.43
CA ALA A 72 -1.05 27.24 -30.74
C ALA A 72 -1.27 26.65 -32.14
N GLU A 73 -2.52 26.40 -32.52
CA GLU A 73 -2.86 25.94 -33.87
C GLU A 73 -2.47 26.94 -34.96
N ALA A 74 -2.76 28.23 -34.76
CA ALA A 74 -2.39 29.29 -35.70
C ALA A 74 -0.88 29.42 -35.83
N GLY A 75 -0.15 29.39 -34.72
CA GLY A 75 1.31 29.41 -34.71
C GLY A 75 1.92 28.17 -35.38
N LYS A 76 1.37 26.98 -35.15
CA LYS A 76 1.81 25.73 -35.83
C LYS A 76 1.56 25.80 -37.33
N LYS A 77 0.42 26.35 -37.77
CA LYS A 77 0.13 26.59 -39.19
C LYS A 77 1.16 27.53 -39.83
N TYR A 78 1.48 28.64 -39.16
CA TYR A 78 2.53 29.56 -39.60
C TYR A 78 3.86 28.82 -39.79
N LEU A 79 4.34 28.12 -38.77
CA LEU A 79 5.64 27.45 -38.80
C LEU A 79 5.71 26.30 -39.81
N ALA A 80 4.61 25.57 -40.00
CA ALA A 80 4.54 24.47 -40.96
C ALA A 80 4.50 24.95 -42.42
N ALA A 81 3.80 26.05 -42.68
CA ALA A 81 3.73 26.64 -44.01
C ALA A 81 5.01 27.37 -44.42
N CYS A 82 5.71 27.97 -43.45
CA CYS A 82 6.91 28.80 -43.67
C CYS A 82 8.17 28.22 -43.00
N PRO A 83 8.62 27.00 -43.34
CA PRO A 83 9.70 26.32 -42.63
C PRO A 83 11.08 26.96 -42.81
N GLN A 84 11.28 27.70 -43.90
CA GLN A 84 12.53 28.39 -44.25
C GLN A 84 12.59 29.84 -43.75
N GLU A 85 11.52 30.34 -43.13
CA GLU A 85 11.50 31.71 -42.64
C GLU A 85 12.31 31.81 -41.35
N GLU A 86 13.31 32.69 -41.39
CA GLU A 86 14.10 33.08 -40.24
C GLU A 86 13.69 34.49 -39.79
N GLY A 87 13.74 34.74 -38.49
CA GLY A 87 13.42 36.05 -37.94
C GLY A 87 12.76 36.01 -36.56
N PRO A 88 12.39 37.19 -36.03
CA PRO A 88 11.85 37.31 -34.68
C PRO A 88 10.49 36.60 -34.52
N ILE A 89 9.62 36.63 -35.54
CA ILE A 89 8.28 36.02 -35.48
C ILE A 89 8.36 34.48 -35.42
N PRO A 90 8.99 33.77 -36.38
CA PRO A 90 9.15 32.31 -36.27
C PRO A 90 9.85 31.87 -34.99
N THR A 91 10.87 32.62 -34.55
CA THR A 91 11.60 32.35 -33.31
C THR A 91 10.69 32.45 -32.09
N TYR A 92 9.90 33.52 -32.00
CA TYR A 92 8.94 33.73 -30.93
C TYR A 92 7.84 32.66 -30.92
N LEU A 93 7.25 32.34 -32.08
CA LEU A 93 6.23 31.31 -32.21
C LEU A 93 6.75 29.94 -31.78
N LYS A 94 7.95 29.54 -32.21
CA LYS A 94 8.59 28.28 -31.78
C LYS A 94 8.71 28.22 -30.25
N LYS A 95 9.21 29.28 -29.62
CA LYS A 95 9.35 29.36 -28.16
C LYS A 95 8.00 29.30 -27.44
N TRP A 96 7.01 30.06 -27.92
CA TRP A 96 5.68 30.10 -27.31
C TRP A 96 4.96 28.76 -27.45
N ILE A 97 4.99 28.14 -28.63
CA ILE A 97 4.35 26.83 -28.88
C ILE A 97 5.03 25.74 -28.05
N ALA A 98 6.36 25.74 -27.94
CA ALA A 98 7.07 24.80 -27.09
C ALA A 98 6.63 24.92 -25.61
N ALA A 99 6.48 26.16 -25.11
CA ALA A 99 5.99 26.40 -23.75
C ALA A 99 4.51 25.99 -23.58
N TYR A 100 3.65 26.31 -24.56
CA TYR A 100 2.25 25.88 -24.57
C TYR A 100 2.12 24.36 -24.60
N ASP A 101 2.82 23.67 -25.50
CA ASP A 101 2.75 22.22 -25.64
C ASP A 101 3.23 21.54 -24.35
N LYS A 102 4.30 22.07 -23.73
CA LYS A 102 4.78 21.60 -22.43
C LYS A 102 3.70 21.72 -21.34
N GLU A 103 3.05 22.87 -21.22
CA GLU A 103 2.02 23.09 -20.22
C GLU A 103 0.73 22.30 -20.53
N ALA A 104 0.36 22.18 -21.82
CA ALA A 104 -0.77 21.36 -22.26
C ALA A 104 -0.55 19.87 -21.95
N ARG A 105 0.68 19.35 -22.08
CA ARG A 105 1.03 17.99 -21.63
C ARG A 105 0.77 17.82 -20.14
N ARG A 106 1.25 18.75 -19.31
CA ARG A 106 1.03 18.73 -17.84
C ARG A 106 -0.46 18.77 -17.50
N GLY A 107 -1.21 19.67 -18.13
CA GLY A 107 -2.67 19.80 -17.91
C GLY A 107 -3.49 18.58 -18.33
N ARG A 108 -3.04 17.82 -19.34
CA ARG A 108 -3.72 16.60 -19.81
C ARG A 108 -3.39 15.35 -19.01
N PHE A 109 -2.22 15.29 -18.40
CA PHE A 109 -1.71 14.09 -17.75
C PHE A 109 -2.64 13.55 -16.65
N GLN A 110 -3.04 14.39 -15.70
CA GLN A 110 -3.92 13.95 -14.59
C GLN A 110 -5.35 13.59 -15.03
N PRO A 111 -6.02 14.38 -15.89
CA PRO A 111 -7.30 13.97 -16.46
C PRO A 111 -7.24 12.61 -17.15
N LEU A 112 -6.21 12.36 -17.97
CA LEU A 112 -6.02 11.06 -18.62
C LEU A 112 -5.87 9.93 -17.58
N LEU A 113 -5.16 10.20 -16.48
CA LEU A 113 -4.87 9.19 -15.47
C LEU A 113 -6.07 8.87 -14.57
N TYR A 114 -6.74 9.89 -14.04
CA TYR A 114 -7.74 9.75 -12.98
C TYR A 114 -9.18 9.83 -13.47
N ASN A 115 -9.46 10.70 -14.45
CA ASN A 115 -10.82 10.95 -14.93
C ASN A 115 -11.14 10.01 -16.09
N ASP A 116 -10.34 10.05 -17.15
CA ASP A 116 -10.57 9.30 -18.38
C ASP A 116 -10.09 7.85 -18.27
N LYS A 117 -9.22 7.57 -17.29
CA LYS A 117 -8.60 6.26 -17.03
C LYS A 117 -7.92 5.66 -18.27
N LYS A 118 -7.41 6.53 -19.14
CA LYS A 118 -6.61 6.19 -20.32
C LYS A 118 -5.18 5.90 -19.89
N TYR A 119 -5.00 4.86 -19.07
CA TYR A 119 -3.74 4.57 -18.38
C TYR A 119 -2.54 4.49 -19.32
N THR A 120 -2.65 3.83 -20.47
CA THR A 120 -1.55 3.73 -21.43
C THR A 120 -1.12 5.10 -21.96
N GLU A 121 -2.08 5.96 -22.33
CA GLU A 121 -1.80 7.33 -22.81
C GLU A 121 -1.21 8.18 -21.68
N ALA A 122 -1.78 8.10 -20.48
CA ALA A 122 -1.32 8.85 -19.31
C ALA A 122 0.11 8.49 -18.92
N LEU A 123 0.43 7.20 -18.84
CA LEU A 123 1.78 6.74 -18.45
C LEU A 123 2.83 7.06 -19.50
N ALA A 124 2.50 6.99 -20.79
CA ALA A 124 3.39 7.47 -21.85
C ALA A 124 3.67 8.97 -21.70
N LEU A 125 2.62 9.76 -21.51
CA LEU A 125 2.73 11.21 -21.33
C LEU A 125 3.53 11.60 -20.06
N GLY A 126 3.32 10.90 -18.94
CA GLY A 126 4.08 11.11 -17.72
C GLY A 126 5.56 10.79 -17.88
N LYS A 127 5.92 9.76 -18.66
CA LYS A 127 7.31 9.45 -19.02
C LYS A 127 7.94 10.58 -19.85
N GLU A 128 7.22 11.14 -20.83
CA GLU A 128 7.68 12.30 -21.60
C GLU A 128 7.92 13.52 -20.70
N ILE A 129 6.99 13.83 -19.79
CA ILE A 129 7.15 14.95 -18.85
C ILE A 129 8.38 14.74 -17.96
N LEU A 130 8.57 13.54 -17.40
CA LEU A 130 9.73 13.24 -16.54
C LEU A 130 11.07 13.16 -17.30
N ALA A 131 11.05 12.94 -18.61
CA ALA A 131 12.27 13.02 -19.42
C ALA A 131 12.77 14.48 -19.53
N GLU A 132 11.84 15.44 -19.61
CA GLU A 132 12.16 16.89 -19.62
C GLU A 132 12.34 17.45 -18.21
N GLU A 133 11.65 16.89 -17.23
CA GLU A 133 11.57 17.36 -15.85
C GLU A 133 11.75 16.22 -14.85
N PRO A 134 12.98 15.66 -14.71
CA PRO A 134 13.22 14.46 -13.91
C PRO A 134 12.92 14.63 -12.41
N GLU A 135 12.88 15.87 -11.92
CA GLU A 135 12.53 16.20 -10.54
C GLU A 135 11.08 16.67 -10.35
N ASN A 136 10.22 16.53 -11.36
CA ASN A 136 8.80 16.87 -11.21
C ASN A 136 8.12 15.89 -10.25
N LEU A 137 8.15 16.24 -8.95
CA LEU A 137 7.68 15.39 -7.86
C LEU A 137 6.19 15.05 -8.01
N ARG A 138 5.38 15.98 -8.51
CA ARG A 138 3.95 15.71 -8.73
C ARG A 138 3.74 14.61 -9.75
N VAL A 139 4.38 14.73 -10.93
CA VAL A 139 4.28 13.70 -11.97
C VAL A 139 4.86 12.38 -11.47
N MET A 140 5.92 12.40 -10.67
CA MET A 140 6.49 11.19 -10.08
C MET A 140 5.53 10.47 -9.12
N ILE A 141 4.83 11.21 -8.25
CA ILE A 141 3.79 10.68 -7.36
C ILE A 141 2.66 10.07 -8.18
N ASP A 142 2.17 10.80 -9.18
CA ASP A 142 1.08 10.35 -10.06
C ASP A 142 1.50 9.14 -10.90
N MET A 143 2.76 9.06 -11.35
CA MET A 143 3.28 7.90 -12.08
C MET A 143 3.39 6.66 -11.19
N ALA A 144 3.78 6.82 -9.92
CA ALA A 144 3.83 5.73 -8.95
C ALA A 144 2.43 5.14 -8.70
N TRP A 145 1.48 5.98 -8.29
CA TRP A 145 0.11 5.56 -8.00
C TRP A 145 -0.65 5.16 -9.26
N GLY A 146 -0.47 5.91 -10.34
CA GLY A 146 -1.09 5.66 -11.63
C GLY A 146 -0.67 4.34 -12.26
N SER A 147 0.62 4.00 -12.21
CA SER A 147 1.11 2.71 -12.70
C SER A 147 0.56 1.55 -11.87
N TYR A 148 0.40 1.74 -10.56
CA TYR A 148 -0.25 0.76 -9.68
C TYR A 148 -1.73 0.54 -10.06
N LEU A 149 -2.49 1.62 -10.24
CA LEU A 149 -3.88 1.53 -10.70
C LEU A 149 -4.00 0.86 -12.07
N ALA A 150 -3.11 1.23 -13.00
CA ALA A 150 -3.05 0.67 -14.34
C ALA A 150 -2.74 -0.83 -14.32
N ALA A 151 -1.79 -1.28 -13.49
CA ALA A 151 -1.45 -2.69 -13.35
C ALA A 151 -2.66 -3.54 -12.94
N ILE A 152 -3.48 -3.03 -12.02
CA ILE A 152 -4.71 -3.71 -11.59
C ILE A 152 -5.77 -3.67 -12.69
N ALA A 153 -6.06 -2.49 -13.23
CA ALA A 153 -7.13 -2.29 -14.20
C ALA A 153 -6.87 -3.05 -15.52
N LEU A 154 -5.62 -3.06 -15.98
CA LEU A 154 -5.20 -3.71 -17.22
C LEU A 154 -4.72 -5.15 -17.02
N LYS A 155 -4.66 -5.64 -15.77
CA LYS A 155 -4.08 -6.94 -15.39
C LYS A 155 -2.66 -7.12 -15.96
N ASN A 156 -1.86 -6.06 -15.91
CA ASN A 156 -0.51 -6.04 -16.45
C ASN A 156 0.50 -5.80 -15.33
N GLU A 157 1.02 -6.89 -14.74
CA GLU A 157 2.03 -6.83 -13.69
C GLU A 157 3.37 -6.21 -14.17
N GLY A 158 3.60 -6.11 -15.48
CA GLY A 158 4.79 -5.46 -16.04
C GLY A 158 4.91 -3.97 -15.67
N LEU A 159 3.80 -3.31 -15.30
CA LEU A 159 3.79 -1.92 -14.85
C LEU A 159 4.23 -1.74 -13.39
N ASN A 160 4.36 -2.83 -12.63
CA ASN A 160 4.68 -2.77 -11.20
C ASN A 160 6.10 -2.27 -10.93
N ALA A 161 7.07 -2.63 -11.77
CA ALA A 161 8.45 -2.20 -11.60
C ALA A 161 8.59 -0.67 -11.73
N ASP A 162 7.95 -0.09 -12.75
CA ASP A 162 7.90 1.36 -12.94
C ASP A 162 7.20 2.04 -11.75
N ALA A 163 6.06 1.50 -11.30
CA ALA A 163 5.34 2.02 -10.13
C ALA A 163 6.23 2.10 -8.89
N VAL A 164 6.96 1.02 -8.57
CA VAL A 164 7.87 0.94 -7.43
C VAL A 164 9.03 1.92 -7.57
N ASN A 165 9.64 2.04 -8.75
CA ASN A 165 10.76 2.94 -8.98
C ASN A 165 10.37 4.41 -8.79
N TYR A 166 9.21 4.81 -9.31
CA TYR A 166 8.70 6.16 -9.08
C TYR A 166 8.31 6.38 -7.62
N ALA A 167 7.68 5.38 -6.97
CA ALA A 167 7.30 5.48 -5.57
C ALA A 167 8.52 5.71 -4.66
N LYS A 168 9.60 4.93 -4.83
CA LYS A 168 10.83 5.06 -4.05
C LYS A 168 11.47 6.44 -4.21
N LYS A 169 11.58 6.94 -5.45
CA LYS A 169 12.12 8.27 -5.72
C LYS A 169 11.25 9.38 -5.11
N ALA A 170 9.93 9.27 -5.24
CA ALA A 170 9.01 10.25 -4.67
C ALA A 170 9.07 10.26 -3.12
N ILE A 171 9.12 9.08 -2.48
CA ILE A 171 9.34 8.95 -1.03
C ILE A 171 10.62 9.67 -0.61
N GLN A 172 11.74 9.42 -1.30
CA GLN A 172 13.02 10.06 -0.99
C GLN A 172 12.93 11.60 -1.03
N LEU A 173 12.30 12.15 -2.07
CA LEU A 173 12.15 13.60 -2.22
C LEU A 173 11.22 14.19 -1.13
N LEU A 174 10.12 13.51 -0.80
CA LEU A 174 9.20 13.92 0.26
C LEU A 174 9.86 13.86 1.64
N GLU A 175 10.65 12.82 1.94
CA GLU A 175 11.40 12.70 3.19
C GLU A 175 12.51 13.75 3.30
N ALA A 176 13.08 14.18 2.18
CA ALA A 176 13.96 15.35 2.09
C ALA A 176 13.21 16.70 2.18
N ASN A 177 11.94 16.70 2.58
CA ASN A 177 11.08 17.87 2.72
C ASN A 177 10.82 18.65 1.44
N LYS A 178 10.99 18.04 0.25
CA LYS A 178 10.43 18.60 -0.99
C LYS A 178 8.91 18.41 -0.98
N ALA A 179 8.19 19.37 -1.56
CA ALA A 179 6.75 19.32 -1.73
C ALA A 179 6.39 19.48 -3.21
N PRO A 180 5.37 18.75 -3.72
CA PRO A 180 4.82 19.03 -5.03
C PRO A 180 4.06 20.37 -5.01
N GLU A 181 3.83 20.95 -6.18
CA GLU A 181 3.01 22.16 -6.34
C GLU A 181 1.56 21.94 -5.87
N SER A 182 1.09 20.69 -5.87
CA SER A 182 -0.22 20.29 -5.38
C SER A 182 -0.18 18.88 -4.82
N TRP A 183 -0.94 18.61 -3.75
CA TRP A 183 -1.04 17.29 -3.11
C TRP A 183 -2.09 16.36 -3.72
N GLN A 184 -2.99 16.89 -4.56
CA GLN A 184 -4.08 16.10 -5.16
C GLN A 184 -3.56 14.82 -5.85
N PRO A 185 -4.38 13.78 -6.05
CA PRO A 185 -5.68 13.56 -5.41
C PRO A 185 -5.58 13.30 -3.89
N PHE A 186 -4.36 13.25 -3.34
CA PHE A 186 -4.12 13.16 -1.90
C PHE A 186 -4.32 14.52 -1.20
N LYS A 187 -4.48 14.48 0.12
CA LYS A 187 -4.77 15.66 0.95
C LYS A 187 -3.51 16.21 1.63
N SER A 188 -2.47 15.40 1.80
CA SER A 188 -1.25 15.82 2.50
C SER A 188 -0.02 14.99 2.11
N LYS A 189 1.13 15.40 2.66
CA LYS A 189 2.40 14.65 2.60
C LYS A 189 2.26 13.27 3.23
N GLU A 190 1.64 13.17 4.39
CA GLU A 190 1.44 11.93 5.14
C GLU A 190 0.55 10.97 4.35
N GLU A 191 -0.55 11.45 3.78
CA GLU A 191 -1.41 10.62 2.93
C GLU A 191 -0.65 10.13 1.70
N THR A 192 0.08 11.02 1.02
CA THR A 192 0.90 10.65 -0.13
C THR A 192 1.94 9.59 0.24
N LEU A 193 2.71 9.79 1.31
CA LEU A 193 3.69 8.82 1.79
C LEU A 193 3.05 7.48 2.12
N ALA A 194 1.88 7.46 2.76
CA ALA A 194 1.18 6.21 3.08
C ALA A 194 0.84 5.42 1.82
N TYR A 195 0.31 6.07 0.78
CA TYR A 195 0.01 5.42 -0.50
C TYR A 195 1.26 4.99 -1.25
N LEU A 196 2.33 5.79 -1.28
CA LEU A 196 3.58 5.41 -1.94
C LEU A 196 4.24 4.20 -1.25
N TYR A 197 4.28 4.20 0.08
CA TYR A 197 4.73 3.05 0.85
C TYR A 197 3.85 1.82 0.61
N ASN A 198 2.54 2.03 0.42
CA ASN A 198 1.63 0.95 0.06
C ASN A 198 1.95 0.36 -1.32
N VAL A 199 2.24 1.20 -2.32
CA VAL A 199 2.65 0.76 -3.67
C VAL A 199 3.92 -0.06 -3.59
N VAL A 200 4.97 0.42 -2.91
CA VAL A 200 6.21 -0.35 -2.72
C VAL A 200 5.91 -1.68 -2.04
N GLY A 201 5.15 -1.63 -0.94
CA GLY A 201 4.75 -2.78 -0.14
C GLY A 201 4.04 -3.87 -0.95
N ARG A 202 2.94 -3.51 -1.60
CA ARG A 202 2.08 -4.43 -2.35
C ARG A 202 2.73 -5.00 -3.59
N GLN A 203 3.70 -4.31 -4.18
CA GLN A 203 4.40 -4.82 -5.36
C GLN A 203 5.62 -5.68 -5.01
N ALA A 204 6.19 -5.49 -3.83
CA ALA A 204 7.32 -6.28 -3.36
C ALA A 204 6.92 -7.61 -2.71
N VAL A 205 5.65 -7.84 -2.31
CA VAL A 205 5.25 -9.01 -1.50
C VAL A 205 5.70 -10.37 -2.08
N LYS A 206 5.67 -10.53 -3.41
CA LYS A 206 6.05 -11.79 -4.06
C LYS A 206 7.55 -11.92 -4.30
N THR A 207 8.25 -10.82 -4.52
CA THR A 207 9.64 -10.80 -5.02
C THR A 207 10.66 -10.40 -3.97
N ASN A 208 10.25 -9.60 -2.99
CA ASN A 208 11.06 -9.11 -1.89
C ASN A 208 10.18 -8.88 -0.63
N PRO A 209 9.78 -9.95 0.06
CA PRO A 209 8.88 -9.86 1.22
C PRO A 209 9.44 -9.03 2.38
N THR A 210 10.76 -8.93 2.53
CA THR A 210 11.39 -8.07 3.55
C THR A 210 11.19 -6.58 3.23
N GLU A 211 11.38 -6.17 1.98
CA GLU A 211 11.08 -4.80 1.55
C GLU A 211 9.57 -4.52 1.66
N ALA A 212 8.75 -5.48 1.25
CA ALA A 212 7.30 -5.39 1.34
C ALA A 212 6.85 -5.12 2.78
N LEU A 213 7.35 -5.92 3.71
CA LEU A 213 7.05 -5.80 5.14
C LEU A 213 7.37 -4.40 5.68
N ASN A 214 8.60 -3.92 5.43
CA ASN A 214 9.04 -2.61 5.91
C ASN A 214 8.16 -1.48 5.35
N ALA A 215 7.86 -1.51 4.05
CA ALA A 215 7.03 -0.49 3.42
C ALA A 215 5.58 -0.54 3.89
N LEU A 216 4.96 -1.73 3.99
CA LEU A 216 3.58 -1.87 4.47
C LEU A 216 3.41 -1.41 5.92
N ILE A 217 4.36 -1.72 6.80
CA ILE A 217 4.34 -1.23 8.19
C ILE A 217 4.38 0.29 8.22
N LYS A 218 5.29 0.93 7.47
CA LYS A 218 5.35 2.39 7.37
C LYS A 218 4.04 2.99 6.84
N SER A 219 3.42 2.33 5.85
CA SER A 219 2.13 2.74 5.27
C SER A 219 1.02 2.79 6.32
N VAL A 220 0.85 1.74 7.12
CA VAL A 220 -0.24 1.65 8.11
C VAL A 220 0.07 2.36 9.44
N GLN A 221 1.31 2.78 9.67
CA GLN A 221 1.68 3.62 10.82
C GLN A 221 1.26 5.09 10.63
N LEU A 222 1.02 5.52 9.38
CA LEU A 222 0.52 6.85 9.08
C LEU A 222 -1.01 6.88 9.28
N GLU A 223 -1.52 7.93 9.93
CA GLU A 223 -2.94 8.10 10.27
C GLU A 223 -3.80 8.44 9.04
N THR A 224 -3.97 7.46 8.16
CA THR A 224 -4.68 7.55 6.89
C THR A 224 -5.73 6.43 6.78
N ASP A 225 -6.60 6.49 5.78
CA ASP A 225 -7.61 5.43 5.58
C ASP A 225 -6.97 4.07 5.22
N LEU A 226 -5.71 4.04 4.78
CA LEU A 226 -4.98 2.78 4.56
C LEU A 226 -4.78 1.98 5.86
N LYS A 227 -4.73 2.63 7.02
CA LYS A 227 -4.70 1.97 8.34
C LYS A 227 -5.98 1.20 8.64
N LYS A 228 -7.06 1.43 7.90
CA LYS A 228 -8.34 0.72 8.04
C LYS A 228 -8.55 -0.33 6.94
N ASP A 229 -7.68 -0.42 5.93
CA ASP A 229 -7.79 -1.42 4.88
C ASP A 229 -7.28 -2.78 5.37
N PRO A 230 -8.15 -3.80 5.55
CA PRO A 230 -7.73 -5.11 6.03
C PRO A 230 -6.68 -5.79 5.13
N LEU A 231 -6.66 -5.47 3.83
CA LEU A 231 -5.67 -6.03 2.90
C LEU A 231 -4.23 -5.67 3.28
N ASN A 232 -4.00 -4.49 3.87
CA ASN A 232 -2.65 -4.10 4.27
C ASN A 232 -2.12 -4.99 5.38
N TYR A 233 -2.96 -5.35 6.35
CA TYR A 233 -2.58 -6.25 7.44
C TYR A 233 -2.44 -7.69 6.96
N TYR A 234 -3.28 -8.13 6.02
CA TYR A 234 -3.08 -9.40 5.34
C TYR A 234 -1.70 -9.48 4.69
N TYR A 235 -1.31 -8.47 3.89
CA TYR A 235 -0.01 -8.48 3.22
C TYR A 235 1.16 -8.33 4.20
N ILE A 236 0.98 -7.67 5.36
CA ILE A 236 1.97 -7.67 6.44
C ILE A 236 2.18 -9.10 6.98
N GLY A 237 1.11 -9.81 7.31
CA GLY A 237 1.16 -11.21 7.76
C GLY A 237 1.83 -12.11 6.72
N PHE A 238 1.40 -12.01 5.47
CA PHE A 238 1.98 -12.74 4.35
C PHE A 238 3.48 -12.45 4.16
N SER A 239 3.90 -11.19 4.32
CA SER A 239 5.31 -10.79 4.21
C SER A 239 6.15 -11.35 5.36
N TYR A 240 5.62 -11.41 6.58
CA TYR A 240 6.29 -12.07 7.70
C TYR A 240 6.49 -13.56 7.44
N GLU A 241 5.46 -14.26 6.94
CA GLU A 241 5.54 -15.67 6.58
C GLU A 241 6.63 -15.95 5.53
N ASN A 242 6.56 -15.24 4.41
CA ASN A 242 7.39 -15.50 3.24
C ASN A 242 8.79 -14.86 3.32
N GLY A 243 9.02 -13.98 4.30
CA GLY A 243 10.32 -13.36 4.54
C GLY A 243 11.03 -13.93 5.78
N PRO A 244 10.95 -13.24 6.94
CA PRO A 244 11.70 -13.61 8.13
C PRO A 244 11.34 -15.00 8.67
N TYR A 245 10.06 -15.41 8.66
CA TYR A 245 9.70 -16.76 9.14
C TYR A 245 10.31 -17.84 8.25
N ALA A 246 10.10 -17.78 6.93
CA ALA A 246 10.68 -18.74 5.98
C ALA A 246 12.20 -18.85 6.14
N THR A 247 12.88 -17.71 6.30
CA THR A 247 14.34 -17.67 6.48
C THR A 247 14.78 -18.32 7.80
N LEU A 248 14.21 -17.89 8.93
CA LEU A 248 14.62 -18.38 10.25
C LEU A 248 14.24 -19.85 10.46
N SER A 249 13.07 -20.28 9.96
CA SER A 249 12.64 -21.68 10.05
C SER A 249 13.53 -22.61 9.21
N ALA A 250 13.97 -22.17 8.02
CA ALA A 250 14.92 -22.92 7.21
C ALA A 250 16.29 -23.05 7.89
N ASP A 251 16.81 -21.97 8.47
CA ASP A 251 18.07 -21.98 9.25
C ASP A 251 17.96 -22.94 10.44
N TYR A 252 16.87 -22.82 11.21
CA TYR A 252 16.62 -23.68 12.36
C TYR A 252 16.59 -25.16 11.96
N LYS A 253 15.85 -25.50 10.89
CA LYS A 253 15.77 -26.88 10.39
C LYS A 253 17.15 -27.40 10.01
N THR A 254 17.93 -26.61 9.29
CA THR A 254 19.28 -26.99 8.84
C THR A 254 20.22 -27.23 10.02
N ARG A 255 20.13 -26.39 11.06
CA ARG A 255 21.09 -26.40 12.17
C ARG A 255 20.71 -27.33 13.30
N PHE A 256 19.42 -27.49 13.59
CA PHE A 256 18.94 -28.12 14.83
C PHE A 256 17.95 -29.27 14.62
N ALA A 257 17.38 -29.48 13.43
CA ALA A 257 16.43 -30.58 13.25
C ALA A 257 17.09 -31.95 13.47
N GLY A 258 16.42 -32.80 14.27
CA GLY A 258 16.90 -34.14 14.61
C GLY A 258 18.06 -34.17 15.61
N LYS A 259 18.47 -33.02 16.15
CA LYS A 259 19.52 -32.92 17.17
C LYS A 259 18.91 -32.71 18.56
N ASP A 260 19.73 -32.94 19.59
CA ASP A 260 19.35 -32.61 20.96
C ASP A 260 19.17 -31.10 21.14
N GLU A 261 18.24 -30.74 22.02
CA GLU A 261 17.92 -29.36 22.32
C GLU A 261 19.07 -28.69 23.09
N THR A 262 19.65 -27.65 22.50
CA THR A 262 20.69 -26.80 23.11
C THR A 262 20.14 -25.41 23.46
N PRO A 263 20.82 -24.61 24.32
CA PRO A 263 20.45 -23.21 24.55
C PRO A 263 20.35 -22.39 23.26
N GLU A 264 21.23 -22.63 22.29
CA GLU A 264 21.22 -21.97 20.98
C GLU A 264 19.98 -22.36 20.17
N SER A 265 19.59 -23.64 20.19
CA SER A 265 18.36 -24.08 19.54
C SER A 265 17.12 -23.44 20.17
N LYS A 266 17.06 -23.30 21.51
CA LYS A 266 15.97 -22.59 22.19
C LYS A 266 15.91 -21.13 21.79
N LEU A 267 17.07 -20.48 21.72
CA LEU A 267 17.17 -19.07 21.33
C LEU A 267 16.70 -18.86 19.89
N ALA A 268 17.12 -19.72 18.97
CA ALA A 268 16.68 -19.67 17.58
C ALA A 268 15.16 -19.91 17.45
N LEU A 269 14.61 -20.86 18.21
CA LEU A 269 13.16 -21.11 18.25
C LEU A 269 12.40 -19.90 18.80
N GLU A 270 12.92 -19.24 19.82
CA GLU A 270 12.26 -18.07 20.40
C GLU A 270 12.30 -16.86 19.46
N ASN A 271 13.36 -16.70 18.68
CA ASN A 271 13.38 -15.72 17.59
C ASN A 271 12.31 -16.01 16.52
N ILE A 272 12.09 -17.28 16.16
CA ILE A 272 11.00 -17.69 15.26
C ILE A 272 9.64 -17.35 15.89
N ASN A 273 9.47 -17.65 17.17
CA ASN A 273 8.23 -17.40 17.91
C ASN A 273 7.82 -15.93 17.89
N GLN A 274 8.78 -15.00 18.04
CA GLN A 274 8.49 -13.57 17.92
C GLN A 274 7.92 -13.19 16.56
N VAL A 275 8.43 -13.79 15.48
CA VAL A 275 7.91 -13.56 14.12
C VAL A 275 6.49 -14.11 14.00
N ILE A 276 6.23 -15.32 14.52
CA ILE A 276 4.89 -15.91 14.50
C ILE A 276 3.90 -15.04 15.28
N ASP A 277 4.30 -14.47 16.42
CA ASP A 277 3.44 -13.56 17.17
C ASP A 277 3.04 -12.32 16.34
N ARG A 278 3.92 -11.84 15.43
CA ARG A 278 3.58 -10.76 14.48
C ARG A 278 2.68 -11.23 13.34
N ILE A 279 2.87 -12.45 12.86
CA ILE A 279 1.98 -13.07 11.86
C ILE A 279 0.55 -13.15 12.43
N VAL A 280 0.41 -13.66 13.66
CA VAL A 280 -0.89 -13.77 14.35
C VAL A 280 -1.52 -12.39 14.56
N ASP A 281 -0.78 -11.40 15.06
CA ASP A 281 -1.30 -10.02 15.22
C ASP A 281 -1.78 -9.45 13.87
N ALA A 282 -0.97 -9.56 12.82
CA ALA A 282 -1.31 -9.01 11.50
C ALA A 282 -2.58 -9.64 10.91
N TYR A 283 -2.72 -10.97 10.90
CA TYR A 283 -3.96 -11.58 10.42
C TYR A 283 -5.16 -11.33 11.33
N ALA A 284 -4.97 -11.25 12.65
CA ALA A 284 -6.05 -10.87 13.56
C ALA A 284 -6.57 -9.47 13.21
N ARG A 285 -5.69 -8.50 12.91
CA ARG A 285 -6.09 -7.16 12.45
C ARG A 285 -6.81 -7.21 11.10
N ALA A 286 -6.34 -8.02 10.15
CA ALA A 286 -6.99 -8.20 8.85
C ALA A 286 -8.43 -8.73 9.02
N VAL A 287 -8.62 -9.78 9.83
CA VAL A 287 -9.93 -10.37 10.12
C VAL A 287 -10.84 -9.40 10.87
N ALA A 288 -10.30 -8.67 11.85
CA ALA A 288 -11.04 -7.69 12.64
C ALA A 288 -11.54 -6.53 11.76
N LEU A 289 -10.65 -5.94 10.94
CA LEU A 289 -10.98 -4.82 10.05
C LEU A 289 -11.90 -5.22 8.90
N ALA A 290 -11.80 -6.46 8.41
CA ALA A 290 -12.74 -6.96 7.41
C ALA A 290 -14.19 -6.95 7.92
N GLY A 291 -14.38 -7.12 9.24
CA GLY A 291 -15.68 -6.98 9.89
C GLY A 291 -16.76 -7.82 9.20
N SER A 292 -17.87 -7.19 8.85
CA SER A 292 -18.96 -7.79 8.07
C SER A 292 -19.05 -7.21 6.66
N ASP A 293 -17.99 -6.60 6.14
CA ASP A 293 -17.98 -6.03 4.80
C ASP A 293 -18.02 -7.15 3.75
N ALA A 294 -19.08 -7.14 2.94
CA ALA A 294 -19.31 -8.11 1.87
C ALA A 294 -18.15 -8.18 0.87
N LYS A 295 -17.44 -7.05 0.65
CA LYS A 295 -16.25 -6.98 -0.21
C LYS A 295 -15.17 -7.96 0.23
N TYR A 296 -15.03 -8.18 1.53
CA TYR A 296 -13.97 -9.01 2.12
C TYR A 296 -14.48 -10.35 2.65
N ALA A 297 -15.74 -10.73 2.42
CA ALA A 297 -16.31 -11.94 3.03
C ALA A 297 -15.52 -13.22 2.71
N ALA A 298 -15.15 -13.41 1.44
CA ALA A 298 -14.35 -14.56 1.01
C ALA A 298 -12.93 -14.52 1.59
N ASN A 299 -12.27 -13.36 1.49
CA ASN A 299 -10.92 -13.18 2.00
C ASN A 299 -10.85 -13.33 3.53
N LYS A 300 -11.82 -12.79 4.27
CA LYS A 300 -11.88 -12.90 5.73
C LYS A 300 -11.90 -14.35 6.18
N LYS A 301 -12.64 -15.22 5.48
CA LYS A 301 -12.65 -16.65 5.77
C LYS A 301 -11.26 -17.25 5.63
N GLU A 302 -10.60 -17.01 4.49
CA GLU A 302 -9.24 -17.48 4.23
C GLU A 302 -8.24 -16.96 5.28
N TRP A 303 -8.31 -15.67 5.61
CA TRP A 303 -7.45 -15.04 6.61
C TRP A 303 -7.68 -15.60 8.01
N LEU A 304 -8.93 -15.92 8.37
CA LEU A 304 -9.26 -16.56 9.65
C LEU A 304 -8.74 -18.00 9.71
N ASP A 305 -8.82 -18.76 8.62
CA ASP A 305 -8.29 -20.12 8.55
C ASP A 305 -6.76 -20.11 8.72
N THR A 306 -6.05 -19.18 8.06
CA THR A 306 -4.60 -18.97 8.22
C THR A 306 -4.25 -18.52 9.64
N LEU A 307 -4.97 -17.53 10.19
CA LEU A 307 -4.80 -17.04 11.56
C LEU A 307 -4.97 -18.18 12.58
N SER A 308 -6.03 -18.98 12.46
CA SER A 308 -6.31 -20.11 13.35
C SER A 308 -5.17 -21.12 13.34
N THR A 309 -4.57 -21.37 12.18
CA THR A 309 -3.41 -22.27 12.05
C THR A 309 -2.20 -21.76 12.86
N TRP A 310 -1.80 -20.50 12.65
CA TRP A 310 -0.69 -19.89 13.40
C TRP A 310 -0.98 -19.74 14.89
N TYR A 311 -2.22 -19.41 15.23
CA TYR A 311 -2.66 -19.28 16.62
C TYR A 311 -2.54 -20.63 17.34
N LYS A 312 -3.09 -21.71 16.77
CA LYS A 312 -3.01 -23.08 17.31
C LYS A 312 -1.57 -23.54 17.46
N PHE A 313 -0.70 -23.21 16.51
CA PHE A 313 0.74 -23.51 16.61
C PHE A 313 1.35 -22.89 17.87
N ARG A 314 0.99 -21.65 18.22
CA ARG A 314 1.48 -20.97 19.43
C ARG A 314 0.76 -21.38 20.72
N HIS A 315 -0.45 -21.92 20.64
CA HIS A 315 -1.34 -22.15 21.79
C HIS A 315 -1.68 -23.63 21.98
N ASN A 316 -0.68 -24.52 21.91
CA ASN A 316 -0.84 -25.95 22.21
C ASN A 316 -1.97 -26.63 21.41
N ALA A 317 -2.09 -26.30 20.13
CA ALA A 317 -3.16 -26.76 19.22
C ALA A 317 -4.59 -26.32 19.61
N SER A 318 -4.73 -25.33 20.49
CA SER A 318 -6.01 -24.76 20.92
C SER A 318 -6.33 -23.45 20.19
N ASP A 319 -7.61 -23.21 19.91
CA ASP A 319 -8.17 -21.92 19.48
C ASP A 319 -8.83 -21.14 20.63
N ALA A 320 -8.77 -21.67 21.86
CA ALA A 320 -9.26 -20.95 23.04
C ALA A 320 -8.55 -19.59 23.16
N GLY A 321 -9.33 -18.50 23.23
CA GLY A 321 -8.80 -17.13 23.29
C GLY A 321 -8.66 -16.42 21.93
N LEU A 322 -8.87 -17.12 20.80
CA LEU A 322 -8.68 -16.55 19.46
C LEU A 322 -9.70 -15.43 19.19
N ASN A 323 -10.97 -15.63 19.53
CA ASN A 323 -12.02 -14.63 19.30
C ASN A 323 -11.78 -13.38 20.15
N GLU A 324 -11.37 -13.54 21.40
CA GLU A 324 -11.00 -12.46 22.32
C GLU A 324 -9.79 -11.68 21.80
N MET A 325 -8.81 -12.37 21.21
CA MET A 325 -7.68 -11.73 20.55
C MET A 325 -8.13 -10.89 19.36
N ILE A 326 -8.92 -11.45 18.45
CA ILE A 326 -9.44 -10.72 17.27
C ILE A 326 -10.24 -9.49 17.73
N ALA A 327 -11.08 -9.63 18.75
CA ALA A 327 -11.88 -8.52 19.29
C ALA A 327 -11.03 -7.39 19.90
N SER A 328 -9.85 -7.71 20.44
CA SER A 328 -8.99 -6.74 21.15
C SER A 328 -7.77 -6.26 20.36
N VAL A 329 -7.45 -6.85 19.20
CA VAL A 329 -6.19 -6.56 18.50
C VAL A 329 -6.08 -5.11 18.03
N LEU A 330 -7.20 -4.51 17.62
CA LEU A 330 -7.22 -3.13 17.09
C LEU A 330 -7.05 -2.06 18.18
N SER A 331 -7.27 -2.40 19.46
CA SER A 331 -6.99 -1.47 20.57
C SER A 331 -5.52 -1.44 20.97
N LYS A 332 -4.71 -2.36 20.45
CA LYS A 332 -3.27 -2.42 20.68
C LYS A 332 -2.53 -1.73 19.53
N PRO A 333 -1.44 -0.99 19.80
CA PRO A 333 -0.59 -0.46 18.75
C PRO A 333 -0.04 -1.61 17.90
N LEU A 334 0.23 -1.34 16.61
CA LEU A 334 0.89 -2.32 15.75
C LEU A 334 2.25 -2.68 16.39
N PRO A 335 2.53 -3.97 16.64
CA PRO A 335 3.79 -4.35 17.25
C PRO A 335 4.98 -3.93 16.37
N PRO A 336 6.11 -3.52 16.96
CA PRO A 336 7.30 -3.21 16.19
C PRO A 336 7.84 -4.48 15.51
N LEU A 337 8.71 -4.28 14.51
CA LEU A 337 9.48 -5.38 13.91
C LEU A 337 10.19 -6.21 15.00
N PRO A 338 10.22 -7.55 14.88
CA PRO A 338 10.95 -8.40 15.82
C PRO A 338 12.43 -8.00 15.90
N THR A 339 12.94 -7.89 17.11
CA THR A 339 14.36 -7.67 17.37
C THR A 339 14.97 -9.00 17.78
N PRO A 340 15.98 -9.53 17.07
CA PRO A 340 16.60 -10.79 17.45
C PRO A 340 17.09 -10.76 18.90
N ILE A 341 16.64 -11.71 19.71
CA ILE A 341 17.18 -11.91 21.05
C ILE A 341 18.48 -12.69 20.98
N THR A 342 19.44 -12.29 21.80
CA THR A 342 20.79 -12.86 21.88
C THR A 342 21.00 -13.68 23.15
N THR A 343 20.07 -13.60 24.10
CA THR A 343 20.08 -14.36 25.35
C THR A 343 18.69 -14.90 25.65
N LEU A 344 18.64 -16.09 26.29
CA LEU A 344 17.38 -16.63 26.78
C LEU A 344 16.93 -15.83 28.00
N PRO A 345 15.62 -15.58 28.17
CA PRO A 345 15.10 -15.03 29.41
C PRO A 345 15.55 -15.90 30.59
N ALA A 346 16.03 -15.27 31.66
CA ALA A 346 16.39 -16.00 32.88
C ALA A 346 15.17 -16.83 33.33
N ALA A 347 15.35 -18.14 33.51
CA ALA A 347 14.30 -18.99 34.03
C ALA A 347 13.84 -18.41 35.37
N THR A 348 12.57 -18.03 35.48
CA THR A 348 12.00 -17.59 36.75
C THR A 348 12.26 -18.70 37.76
N PRO A 349 12.96 -18.43 38.89
CA PRO A 349 13.24 -19.46 39.87
C PRO A 349 11.93 -20.13 40.27
N ALA A 350 11.89 -21.46 40.16
CA ALA A 350 10.76 -22.23 40.65
C ALA A 350 10.54 -21.83 42.11
N ALA A 351 9.33 -21.34 42.44
CA ALA A 351 8.97 -21.04 43.81
C ALA A 351 9.22 -22.30 44.64
N THR A 352 10.21 -22.26 45.52
CA THR A 352 10.47 -23.32 46.49
C THR A 352 9.24 -23.39 47.38
N THR A 353 8.45 -24.46 47.22
CA THR A 353 7.41 -24.82 48.18
C THR A 353 8.04 -24.85 49.57
N PRO A 354 7.51 -24.10 50.56
CA PRO A 354 8.05 -24.12 51.90
C PRO A 354 7.89 -25.51 52.48
N THR A 355 9.01 -26.16 52.77
CA THR A 355 9.07 -27.40 53.52
C THR A 355 8.41 -27.15 54.88
N SER A 356 7.27 -27.80 55.15
CA SER A 356 6.66 -27.83 56.48
C SER A 356 7.61 -28.53 57.45
N GLY A 357 8.37 -27.73 58.19
CA GLY A 357 9.17 -28.18 59.33
C GLY A 357 8.27 -28.31 60.55
N THR A 358 8.17 -29.53 61.06
CA THR A 358 7.49 -29.90 62.30
C THR A 358 8.09 -29.17 63.50
N SER A 359 7.17 -28.69 64.33
CA SER A 359 7.27 -28.06 65.64
C SER A 359 8.32 -28.62 66.62
N GLY A 360 9.10 -27.71 67.21
CA GLY A 360 9.75 -27.85 68.51
C GLY A 360 9.66 -26.51 69.26
N ALA A 361 8.90 -26.50 70.36
CA ALA A 361 8.59 -25.34 71.18
C ALA A 361 9.70 -24.98 72.19
N VAL A 362 9.73 -23.70 72.59
CA VAL A 362 10.14 -23.02 73.84
C VAL A 362 10.80 -21.68 73.40
N GLY A 363 10.44 -20.47 73.82
CA GLY A 363 9.48 -19.92 74.77
C GLY A 363 9.79 -18.42 74.96
N ALA A 364 8.73 -17.62 75.12
CA ALA A 364 8.64 -16.31 75.80
C ALA A 364 9.21 -14.99 75.19
N ASN A 365 8.25 -14.05 75.02
CA ASN A 365 8.30 -12.59 75.24
C ASN A 365 9.18 -11.73 74.29
N THR A 366 8.72 -10.64 73.66
CA THR A 366 7.82 -9.58 74.13
C THR A 366 7.14 -8.81 72.96
N ALA A 367 5.89 -8.38 73.23
CA ALA A 367 5.16 -7.19 72.79
C ALA A 367 5.60 -6.37 71.56
N GLY A 368 4.67 -6.20 70.60
CA GLY A 368 4.80 -5.19 69.54
C GLY A 368 3.61 -5.06 68.59
N ARG A 369 2.52 -4.45 69.09
CA ARG A 369 1.45 -3.69 68.38
C ARG A 369 0.70 -4.31 67.17
N SER A 370 -0.59 -4.53 67.44
CA SER A 370 -1.72 -4.61 66.50
C SER A 370 -1.90 -3.36 65.63
N ALA A 371 -2.22 -3.56 64.35
CA ALA A 371 -3.14 -2.71 63.60
C ALA A 371 -3.89 -3.56 62.56
N SER A 372 -5.14 -3.84 62.92
CA SER A 372 -6.31 -4.27 62.14
C SER A 372 -6.29 -4.07 60.62
N LEU A 373 -6.59 -5.16 59.91
CA LEU A 373 -7.36 -5.16 58.65
C LEU A 373 -8.82 -4.81 58.93
N PRO A 374 -9.52 -4.15 57.99
CA PRO A 374 -10.94 -4.37 57.79
C PRO A 374 -11.21 -5.05 56.46
N ALA A 375 -12.00 -6.11 56.56
CA ALA A 375 -12.72 -6.74 55.48
C ALA A 375 -13.81 -5.80 54.91
N GLY A 376 -14.15 -6.03 53.64
CA GLY A 376 -15.52 -5.87 53.15
C GLY A 376 -15.92 -4.49 52.62
N ALA A 377 -15.87 -4.33 51.29
CA ALA A 377 -16.81 -3.45 50.60
C ALA A 377 -17.05 -3.95 49.17
N LYS A 378 -18.28 -4.43 48.98
CA LYS A 378 -18.96 -4.78 47.73
C LYS A 378 -19.14 -3.51 46.87
N PRO A 379 -18.79 -3.48 45.57
CA PRO A 379 -19.19 -2.38 44.71
C PRO A 379 -20.67 -2.51 44.33
N ALA A 380 -21.40 -1.44 44.61
CA ALA A 380 -22.78 -1.26 44.25
C ALA A 380 -22.98 -1.21 42.73
N THR A 381 -23.93 -2.00 42.27
CA THR A 381 -24.65 -1.82 41.00
C THR A 381 -25.45 -0.52 41.04
N THR A 382 -25.06 0.46 40.23
CA THR A 382 -25.92 1.59 39.88
C THR A 382 -26.48 1.35 38.48
N ALA A 383 -27.68 0.81 38.45
CA ALA A 383 -28.55 0.82 37.28
C ALA A 383 -29.05 2.25 37.07
N VAL A 384 -28.83 2.81 35.88
CA VAL A 384 -29.57 3.99 35.41
C VAL A 384 -30.71 3.48 34.55
N ALA A 385 -31.92 3.61 35.07
CA ALA A 385 -33.15 3.36 34.34
C ALA A 385 -33.41 4.49 33.32
N PRO A 386 -34.04 4.19 32.17
CA PRO A 386 -34.37 5.16 31.15
C PRO A 386 -35.68 5.89 31.50
N THR A 387 -35.71 7.20 31.31
CA THR A 387 -36.93 8.01 31.36
C THR A 387 -37.74 7.87 30.07
N THR A 388 -38.97 7.40 30.24
CA THR A 388 -40.05 7.34 29.24
C THR A 388 -40.82 8.65 29.08
N LYS A 389 -41.51 8.74 27.92
CA LYS A 389 -42.57 9.66 27.45
C LYS A 389 -42.04 10.78 26.53
N THR A 390 -42.43 10.84 25.26
CA THR A 390 -43.82 11.03 24.84
C THR A 390 -44.14 10.44 23.46
N THR A 391 -45.29 9.76 23.42
CA THR A 391 -46.02 9.25 22.25
C THR A 391 -46.83 10.36 21.57
N THR A 392 -46.75 10.45 20.24
CA THR A 392 -47.87 10.93 19.40
C THR A 392 -47.80 10.20 18.06
N ALA A 393 -48.89 9.56 17.67
CA ALA A 393 -49.16 8.96 16.36
C ALA A 393 -50.34 9.71 15.71
N PRO A 394 -50.83 9.31 14.52
CA PRO A 394 -50.22 9.46 13.20
C PRO A 394 -51.11 10.31 12.26
N ALA A 395 -50.56 10.84 11.17
CA ALA A 395 -51.37 11.46 10.12
C ALA A 395 -50.86 11.09 8.71
N THR A 396 -51.72 10.34 8.02
CA THR A 396 -52.06 10.37 6.59
C THR A 396 -51.02 10.08 5.51
N ALA A 397 -51.39 9.07 4.73
CA ALA A 397 -50.86 8.70 3.44
C ALA A 397 -51.06 9.78 2.37
N THR A 398 -50.08 9.92 1.48
CA THR A 398 -50.31 10.32 0.09
C THR A 398 -49.37 9.56 -0.83
N THR A 399 -49.97 8.67 -1.61
CA THR A 399 -49.49 8.16 -2.89
C THR A 399 -49.05 9.31 -3.80
N THR A 400 -47.92 9.17 -4.53
CA THR A 400 -47.89 9.25 -6.00
C THR A 400 -46.49 9.05 -6.61
N THR A 401 -46.47 8.14 -7.60
CA THR A 401 -45.75 8.18 -8.89
C THR A 401 -44.21 8.06 -8.97
N LYS A 402 -43.83 6.87 -9.46
CA LYS A 402 -42.62 6.45 -10.15
C LYS A 402 -42.35 7.28 -11.44
N PRO A 403 -41.14 7.82 -11.69
CA PRO A 403 -40.76 8.30 -13.02
C PRO A 403 -40.23 7.16 -13.90
N LYS A 404 -40.78 7.07 -15.11
CA LYS A 404 -40.34 6.21 -16.23
C LYS A 404 -39.08 6.83 -16.88
N PRO A 405 -38.16 6.05 -17.49
CA PRO A 405 -36.92 6.59 -18.04
C PRO A 405 -37.15 7.26 -19.40
N ARG A 406 -36.49 8.40 -19.62
CA ARG A 406 -36.58 9.16 -20.88
C ARG A 406 -35.40 8.79 -21.78
N ASN A 407 -35.74 8.06 -22.83
CA ASN A 407 -34.92 7.75 -24.00
C ASN A 407 -34.81 9.02 -24.86
N ASN A 408 -33.61 9.40 -25.32
CA ASN A 408 -33.45 10.43 -26.35
C ASN A 408 -32.37 10.01 -27.35
N HIS A 409 -32.84 9.53 -28.51
CA HIS A 409 -32.13 9.55 -29.78
C HIS A 409 -32.38 10.88 -30.50
N ARG A 410 -31.32 11.48 -31.05
CA ARG A 410 -31.24 12.26 -32.32
C ARG A 410 -29.77 12.71 -32.45
N ARG A 411 -28.96 12.27 -33.43
CA ARG A 411 -28.99 12.56 -34.88
C ARG A 411 -29.42 14.01 -35.16
N ASN A 412 -28.43 14.89 -35.30
CA ASN A 412 -27.94 15.36 -36.59
C ASN A 412 -26.42 15.46 -36.55
#